data_AF-A0A1F8EZM0-F1
#
_entry.id   AF-A0A1F8EZM0-F1
#
_cell.length_a   1.000
_cell.length_b   1.000
_cell.length_c   1.000
_cell.angle_alpha   90.00
_cell.angle_beta   90.00
_cell.angle_gamma   90.00
#
_symmetry.space_group_name_H-M   'P 1'
#
loop_
_entity.id
_entity.type
_entity.pdbx_description
1 polymer ?
#
loop_
_entity_poly.entity_id
_entity_poly.type
_entity_poly.pdbx_seq_one_letter_code
_entity_poly.pdbx_strand_id
1 'polypeptide(L)'
;MEERQSVPPGDFLSEIKDRKRQLDEGYLLALNSVPKEQTAERQRDTRDVRADEFLRRIKKPRVVIPDPVGDFHMYEKMDEAMNGLHEHLDRLRRNYGTVGYSSQNLMSDLSKAYINEAQMGDANSEEEMAFLENDMERLSLGLNEASVNGEIAETGNRFSRTIWQEAFEANLFGKIWPVIVGRTDQVPAVVSWKNFQGNTQAYLYGFLDVVSELAKSLDEELLQNDMTIEKEFELFRRYLVIASSITLRLSHERHVPGYVISNGYGRWMAYSSKLRTAYGTIAHVRRDYNLRRSVEKMIQRAVSLR
;
A
#
# COMPACT_ATOMS: atom_id res chain seq x y z
N MET A 1 -10.46 -43.75 22.65
CA MET A 1 -10.92 -43.29 21.32
C MET A 1 -12.29 -42.69 21.54
N GLU A 2 -12.36 -41.36 21.65
CA GLU A 2 -13.63 -40.64 21.77
C GLU A 2 -13.95 -40.05 20.39
N GLU A 3 -15.05 -40.49 19.80
CA GLU A 3 -15.60 -39.96 18.56
C GLU A 3 -16.02 -38.51 18.76
N ARG A 4 -15.38 -37.59 18.01
CA ARG A 4 -15.88 -36.23 17.89
C ARG A 4 -17.12 -36.25 16.99
N GLN A 5 -18.28 -36.06 17.58
CA GLN A 5 -19.52 -35.78 16.85
C GLN A 5 -19.34 -34.50 16.02
N SER A 6 -19.53 -34.61 14.71
CA SER A 6 -19.56 -33.48 13.79
C SER A 6 -20.87 -32.71 13.96
N VAL A 7 -20.77 -31.44 14.34
CA VAL A 7 -21.90 -30.50 14.27
C VAL A 7 -22.03 -30.06 12.80
N PRO A 8 -23.21 -30.18 12.16
CA PRO A 8 -23.39 -29.72 10.79
C PRO A 8 -23.31 -28.19 10.73
N PRO A 9 -22.91 -27.60 9.60
CA PRO A 9 -22.81 -26.15 9.46
C PRO A 9 -24.23 -25.57 9.54
N GLY A 10 -24.56 -25.00 10.70
CA GLY A 10 -25.79 -24.25 10.90
C GLY A 10 -25.75 -22.98 10.04
N ASP A 11 -26.85 -22.72 9.35
CA ASP A 11 -27.04 -21.58 8.46
C ASP A 11 -26.88 -20.27 9.25
N PHE A 12 -25.71 -19.63 9.17
CA PHE A 12 -25.35 -18.43 9.92
C PHE A 12 -26.35 -17.26 9.74
N LEU A 13 -27.13 -17.30 8.66
CA LEU A 13 -28.18 -16.33 8.35
C LEU A 13 -29.49 -16.56 9.12
N SER A 14 -29.77 -17.79 9.60
CA SER A 14 -30.94 -18.07 10.44
C SER A 14 -30.71 -17.60 11.88
N GLU A 15 -29.51 -17.79 12.43
CA GLU A 15 -29.12 -17.29 13.76
C GLU A 15 -29.17 -15.75 13.86
N ILE A 16 -28.81 -15.03 12.80
CA ILE A 16 -28.89 -13.56 12.76
C ILE A 16 -30.35 -13.08 12.71
N LYS A 17 -31.23 -13.79 11.98
CA LYS A 17 -32.66 -13.45 11.92
C LYS A 17 -33.36 -13.70 13.25
N ASP A 18 -33.04 -14.80 13.93
CA ASP A 18 -33.62 -15.12 15.24
C ASP A 18 -33.14 -14.15 16.33
N ARG A 19 -31.88 -13.72 16.31
CA ARG A 19 -31.38 -12.68 17.24
C ARG A 19 -32.05 -11.32 17.03
N LYS A 20 -32.32 -10.92 15.80
CA LYS A 20 -33.04 -9.66 15.51
C LYS A 20 -34.48 -9.73 16.02
N ARG A 21 -35.15 -10.86 15.84
CA ARG A 21 -36.52 -11.09 16.33
C ARG A 21 -36.62 -11.06 17.85
N GLN A 22 -35.66 -11.68 18.56
CA GLN A 22 -35.60 -11.64 20.03
C GLN A 22 -35.36 -10.22 20.59
N LEU A 23 -34.59 -9.39 19.88
CA LEU A 23 -34.39 -7.98 20.25
C LEU A 23 -35.66 -7.14 20.07
N ASP A 24 -36.39 -7.35 18.97
CA ASP A 24 -37.64 -6.65 18.68
C ASP A 24 -38.77 -7.04 19.66
N GLU A 25 -38.84 -8.32 20.05
CA GLU A 25 -39.80 -8.81 21.05
C GLU A 25 -39.46 -8.32 22.48
N GLY A 26 -38.17 -8.22 22.82
CA GLY A 26 -37.71 -7.64 24.09
C GLY A 26 -38.04 -6.14 24.22
N TYR A 27 -37.98 -5.39 23.12
CA TYR A 27 -38.31 -3.97 23.10
C TYR A 27 -39.81 -3.70 23.28
N LEU A 28 -40.66 -4.57 22.74
CA LEU A 28 -42.12 -4.50 22.88
C LEU A 28 -42.61 -4.88 24.29
N LEU A 29 -41.91 -5.79 24.98
CA LEU A 29 -42.21 -6.14 26.38
C LEU A 29 -41.79 -5.03 27.37
N ALA A 30 -40.72 -4.29 27.08
CA ALA A 30 -40.28 -3.15 27.87
C ALA A 30 -41.25 -1.95 27.81
N LEU A 31 -41.95 -1.76 26.69
CA LEU A 31 -42.95 -0.70 26.52
C LEU A 31 -44.27 -0.98 27.24
N ASN A 32 -44.60 -2.26 27.48
CA ASN A 32 -45.85 -2.69 28.11
C ASN A 32 -45.75 -2.95 29.63
N SER A 33 -44.56 -2.78 30.22
CA SER A 33 -44.29 -3.04 31.64
C SER A 33 -44.23 -1.78 32.52
N VAL A 34 -44.60 -0.60 31.98
CA VAL A 34 -44.71 0.63 32.78
C VAL A 34 -46.04 0.65 33.57
N PRO A 35 -46.03 0.71 34.92
CA PRO A 35 -47.25 0.68 35.73
C PRO A 35 -48.13 1.92 35.52
N LYS A 36 -49.44 1.70 35.36
CA LYS A 36 -50.47 2.72 35.07
C LYS A 36 -50.98 3.54 36.28
N GLU A 37 -50.23 3.61 37.39
CA GLU A 37 -50.73 4.20 38.65
C GLU A 37 -49.89 5.39 39.20
N GLN A 38 -49.47 6.30 38.31
CA GLN A 38 -49.00 7.63 38.74
C GLN A 38 -49.67 8.79 37.97
N THR A 39 -50.87 8.56 37.43
CA THR A 39 -51.65 9.58 36.69
C THR A 39 -53.03 9.85 37.29
N ALA A 40 -53.15 9.78 38.61
CA ALA A 40 -54.39 10.11 39.30
C ALA A 40 -54.15 10.78 40.66
N GLU A 41 -53.57 11.99 40.67
CA GLU A 41 -53.90 12.98 41.71
C GLU A 41 -53.28 14.35 41.39
N ARG A 42 -54.03 15.17 40.66
CA ARG A 42 -54.41 16.55 41.03
C ARG A 42 -55.07 17.20 39.83
N GLN A 43 -56.39 17.03 39.82
CA GLN A 43 -57.31 17.94 39.16
C GLN A 43 -57.06 19.39 39.60
N ARG A 44 -57.56 20.29 38.75
CA ARG A 44 -57.75 21.74 38.93
C ARG A 44 -56.47 22.50 38.59
N ASP A 45 -56.41 23.23 37.48
CA ASP A 45 -57.34 24.28 37.11
C ASP A 45 -57.26 24.64 35.61
N THR A 46 -58.31 25.24 35.06
CA THR A 46 -58.45 25.78 33.67
C THR A 46 -58.65 24.77 32.53
N ARG A 47 -59.89 24.23 32.43
CA ARG A 47 -60.46 23.81 31.14
C ARG A 47 -61.15 25.00 30.45
N ASP A 48 -61.15 24.92 29.12
CA ASP A 48 -62.08 25.56 28.18
C ASP A 48 -61.74 26.91 27.51
N VAL A 49 -60.46 27.14 27.13
CA VAL A 49 -60.22 28.11 26.02
C VAL A 49 -59.17 27.69 24.97
N ARG A 50 -58.20 26.80 25.23
CA ARG A 50 -57.02 26.70 24.34
C ARG A 50 -56.94 25.54 23.35
N ALA A 51 -57.77 24.50 23.44
CA ALA A 51 -57.68 23.37 22.49
C ALA A 51 -58.37 23.69 21.16
N ASP A 52 -59.57 24.26 21.20
CA ASP A 52 -60.33 24.63 19.99
C ASP A 52 -59.71 25.82 19.24
N GLU A 53 -59.06 26.74 19.96
CA GLU A 53 -58.34 27.86 19.36
C GLU A 53 -57.03 27.41 18.68
N PHE A 54 -56.38 26.38 19.22
CA PHE A 54 -55.20 25.76 18.62
C PHE A 54 -55.56 24.98 17.35
N LEU A 55 -56.66 24.23 17.36
CA LEU A 55 -57.16 23.49 16.19
C LEU A 55 -57.70 24.41 15.08
N ARG A 56 -58.21 25.61 15.41
CA ARG A 56 -58.56 26.64 14.41
C ARG A 56 -57.35 27.38 13.82
N ARG A 57 -56.23 27.46 14.55
CA ARG A 57 -54.96 28.06 14.07
C ARG A 57 -54.16 27.13 13.18
N ILE A 58 -54.32 25.82 13.34
CA ILE A 58 -53.91 24.84 12.33
C ILE A 58 -54.91 24.94 11.18
N LYS A 59 -54.78 26.02 10.40
CA LYS A 59 -55.24 26.02 9.01
C LYS A 59 -54.80 24.68 8.44
N LYS A 60 -55.77 23.91 7.91
CA LYS A 60 -55.60 22.64 7.19
C LYS A 60 -54.15 22.51 6.74
N PRO A 61 -53.41 21.42 7.04
CA PRO A 61 -52.14 21.20 6.36
C PRO A 61 -52.49 21.36 4.89
N ARG A 62 -52.01 22.45 4.28
CA ARG A 62 -52.04 22.55 2.85
C ARG A 62 -51.24 21.31 2.50
N VAL A 63 -51.91 20.29 1.98
CA VAL A 63 -51.23 19.29 1.19
C VAL A 63 -50.43 20.15 0.24
N VAL A 64 -49.13 20.24 0.49
CA VAL A 64 -48.23 20.87 -0.45
C VAL A 64 -48.30 19.88 -1.59
N ILE A 65 -49.21 20.16 -2.53
CA ILE A 65 -49.22 19.49 -3.81
C ILE A 65 -47.83 19.81 -4.33
N PRO A 66 -46.95 18.80 -4.49
CA PRO A 66 -45.62 19.00 -5.05
C PRO A 66 -45.81 19.87 -6.28
N ASP A 67 -45.13 21.01 -6.37
CA ASP A 67 -45.26 21.87 -7.55
C ASP A 67 -44.67 21.03 -8.68
N PRO A 68 -45.48 20.49 -9.61
CA PRO A 68 -44.96 19.55 -10.58
C PRO A 68 -43.84 20.21 -11.38
N VAL A 69 -43.97 21.50 -11.70
CA VAL A 69 -42.98 22.21 -12.50
C VAL A 69 -41.69 22.44 -11.71
N GLY A 70 -41.79 22.86 -10.44
CA GLY A 70 -40.62 23.08 -9.57
C GLY A 70 -39.90 21.79 -9.16
N ASP A 71 -40.66 20.73 -8.85
CA ASP A 71 -40.15 19.45 -8.39
C ASP A 71 -39.65 18.58 -9.54
N PHE A 72 -40.33 18.54 -10.71
CA PHE A 72 -39.77 17.90 -11.91
C PHE A 72 -38.48 18.58 -12.37
N HIS A 73 -38.40 19.91 -12.30
CA HIS A 73 -37.17 20.62 -12.66
C HIS A 73 -36.01 20.36 -11.67
N MET A 74 -36.33 20.09 -10.39
CA MET A 74 -35.35 19.61 -9.41
C MET A 74 -34.87 18.19 -9.74
N TYR A 75 -35.77 17.29 -10.15
CA TYR A 75 -35.40 15.94 -10.60
C TYR A 75 -34.58 15.98 -11.90
N GLU A 76 -34.95 16.82 -12.88
CA GLU A 76 -34.16 17.04 -14.10
C GLU A 76 -32.76 17.56 -13.77
N LYS A 77 -32.64 18.54 -12.87
CA LYS A 77 -31.34 19.03 -12.40
C LYS A 77 -30.53 17.97 -11.66
N MET A 78 -31.19 17.10 -10.89
CA MET A 78 -30.54 15.95 -10.25
C MET A 78 -30.07 14.94 -11.30
N ASP A 79 -30.86 14.63 -12.30
CA ASP A 79 -30.51 13.72 -13.39
C ASP A 79 -29.37 14.31 -14.24
N GLU A 80 -29.40 15.60 -14.57
CA GLU A 80 -28.29 16.31 -15.23
C GLU A 80 -27.01 16.29 -14.38
N ALA A 81 -27.12 16.53 -13.07
CA ALA A 81 -25.99 16.45 -12.15
C ALA A 81 -25.43 15.02 -12.05
N MET A 82 -26.29 14.00 -12.05
CA MET A 82 -25.89 12.59 -12.02
C MET A 82 -25.29 12.13 -13.34
N ASN A 83 -25.79 12.60 -14.48
CA ASN A 83 -25.20 12.36 -15.79
C ASN A 83 -23.83 13.03 -15.90
N GLY A 84 -23.70 14.28 -15.46
CA GLY A 84 -22.41 14.97 -15.39
C GLY A 84 -21.41 14.29 -14.45
N LEU A 85 -21.89 13.76 -13.31
CA LEU A 85 -21.07 12.96 -12.41
C LEU A 85 -20.65 11.63 -13.06
N HIS A 86 -21.56 10.97 -13.77
CA HIS A 86 -21.26 9.71 -14.47
C HIS A 86 -20.20 9.91 -15.55
N GLU A 87 -20.34 10.92 -16.41
CA GLU A 87 -19.35 11.27 -17.43
C GLU A 87 -17.99 11.62 -16.83
N HIS A 88 -17.98 12.36 -15.71
CA HIS A 88 -16.76 12.69 -15.00
C HIS A 88 -16.08 11.45 -14.40
N LEU A 89 -16.84 10.57 -13.75
CA LEU A 89 -16.32 9.31 -13.19
C LEU A 89 -15.80 8.38 -14.29
N ASP A 90 -16.49 8.29 -15.43
CA ASP A 90 -16.04 7.51 -16.58
C ASP A 90 -14.75 8.07 -17.19
N ARG A 91 -14.64 9.40 -17.29
CA ARG A 91 -13.40 10.07 -17.71
C ARG A 91 -12.25 9.76 -16.76
N LEU A 92 -12.48 9.89 -15.45
CA LEU A 92 -11.49 9.53 -14.42
C LEU A 92 -11.08 8.06 -14.50
N ARG A 93 -12.03 7.14 -14.73
CA ARG A 93 -11.76 5.71 -14.90
C ARG A 93 -10.90 5.43 -16.13
N ARG A 94 -11.20 6.08 -17.26
CA ARG A 94 -10.40 5.96 -18.49
C ARG A 94 -8.99 6.50 -18.29
N ASN A 95 -8.85 7.69 -17.70
CA ASN A 95 -7.54 8.27 -17.41
C ASN A 95 -6.74 7.44 -16.40
N TYR A 96 -7.40 6.87 -15.39
CA TYR A 96 -6.78 5.90 -14.48
C TYR A 96 -6.23 4.68 -15.23
N GLY A 97 -6.95 4.18 -16.23
CA GLY A 97 -6.49 3.12 -17.12
C GLY A 97 -5.31 3.54 -18.00
N THR A 98 -5.49 4.60 -18.80
CA THR A 98 -4.52 5.01 -19.80
C THR A 98 -3.28 5.64 -19.18
N VAL A 99 -3.44 6.67 -18.36
CA VAL A 99 -2.30 7.42 -17.80
C VAL A 99 -1.66 6.63 -16.66
N GLY A 100 -2.47 6.05 -15.77
CA GLY A 100 -1.97 5.30 -14.62
C GLY A 100 -1.13 4.08 -15.00
N TYR A 101 -1.67 3.16 -15.80
CA TYR A 101 -0.92 1.96 -16.21
C TYR A 101 0.25 2.28 -17.15
N SER A 102 0.09 3.24 -18.08
CA SER A 102 1.19 3.60 -18.98
C SER A 102 2.37 4.19 -18.21
N SER A 103 2.09 5.07 -17.23
CA SER A 103 3.13 5.65 -16.38
C SER A 103 3.81 4.58 -15.51
N GLN A 104 3.04 3.63 -14.97
CA GLN A 104 3.61 2.50 -14.23
C GLN A 104 4.52 1.65 -15.10
N ASN A 105 4.07 1.27 -16.31
CA ASN A 105 4.87 0.43 -17.20
C ASN A 105 6.14 1.16 -17.64
N LEU A 106 6.02 2.43 -18.02
CA LEU A 106 7.16 3.25 -18.42
C LEU A 106 8.17 3.40 -17.27
N MET A 107 7.72 3.63 -16.03
CA MET A 107 8.61 3.66 -14.88
C MET A 107 9.30 2.31 -14.65
N SER A 108 8.59 1.19 -14.81
CA SER A 108 9.18 -0.14 -14.71
C SER A 108 10.25 -0.37 -15.76
N ASP A 109 10.04 0.12 -16.99
CA ASP A 109 10.99 -0.05 -18.08
C ASP A 109 12.23 0.85 -17.88
N LEU A 110 12.02 2.11 -17.49
CA LEU A 110 13.10 3.06 -17.18
C LEU A 110 13.95 2.58 -16.00
N SER A 111 13.32 2.12 -14.91
CA SER A 111 14.03 1.63 -13.71
C SER A 111 14.87 0.39 -14.01
N LYS A 112 14.36 -0.55 -14.81
CA LYS A 112 15.13 -1.73 -15.26
C LYS A 112 16.29 -1.33 -16.17
N ALA A 113 16.06 -0.43 -17.12
CA ALA A 113 17.13 0.08 -17.98
C ALA A 113 18.23 0.72 -17.14
N TYR A 114 17.86 1.55 -16.16
CA TYR A 114 18.80 2.20 -15.25
C TYR A 114 19.63 1.18 -14.44
N ILE A 115 18.98 0.12 -13.94
CA ILE A 115 19.67 -0.96 -13.21
C ILE A 115 20.66 -1.70 -14.11
N ASN A 116 20.28 -2.00 -15.35
CA ASN A 116 21.17 -2.64 -16.31
C ASN A 116 22.39 -1.75 -16.61
N GLU A 117 22.20 -0.46 -16.82
CA GLU A 117 23.31 0.49 -17.03
C GLU A 117 24.21 0.56 -15.80
N ALA A 118 23.64 0.59 -14.59
CA ALA A 118 24.42 0.54 -13.36
C ALA A 118 25.27 -0.74 -13.25
N GLN A 119 24.77 -1.88 -13.74
CA GLN A 119 25.53 -3.13 -13.78
C GLN A 119 26.73 -3.03 -14.74
N MET A 120 26.52 -2.51 -15.96
CA MET A 120 27.59 -2.30 -16.94
C MET A 120 28.67 -1.36 -16.39
N GLY A 121 28.26 -0.17 -15.95
CA GLY A 121 29.10 0.87 -15.33
C GLY A 121 30.36 1.21 -16.11
N ASP A 122 30.26 1.27 -17.44
CA ASP A 122 31.24 1.92 -18.28
C ASP A 122 30.99 3.45 -18.33
N ALA A 123 31.86 4.19 -19.01
CA ALA A 123 31.75 5.65 -19.08
C ALA A 123 30.49 6.13 -19.81
N ASN A 124 29.93 5.33 -20.73
CA ASN A 124 28.69 5.67 -21.42
C ASN A 124 27.47 5.38 -20.51
N SER A 125 27.56 4.35 -19.67
CA SER A 125 26.51 4.02 -18.70
C SER A 125 26.27 5.15 -17.69
N GLU A 126 27.30 5.89 -17.26
CA GLU A 126 27.09 7.03 -16.35
C GLU A 126 26.24 8.14 -16.98
N GLU A 127 26.46 8.43 -18.27
CA GLU A 127 25.68 9.42 -19.01
C GLU A 127 24.24 8.92 -19.24
N GLU A 128 24.07 7.66 -19.65
CA GLU A 128 22.76 7.05 -19.85
C GLU A 128 21.95 7.00 -18.55
N MET A 129 22.58 6.62 -17.43
CA MET A 129 21.95 6.65 -16.11
C MET A 129 21.45 8.05 -15.75
N ALA A 130 22.19 9.11 -16.06
CA ALA A 130 21.75 10.48 -15.79
C ALA A 130 20.51 10.87 -16.62
N PHE A 131 20.44 10.44 -17.89
CA PHE A 131 19.25 10.64 -18.72
C PHE A 131 18.04 9.87 -18.17
N LEU A 132 18.23 8.60 -17.83
CA LEU A 132 17.18 7.76 -17.26
C LEU A 132 16.68 8.27 -15.91
N GLU A 133 17.57 8.76 -15.04
CA GLU A 133 17.18 9.41 -13.77
C GLU A 133 16.32 10.65 -14.03
N ASN A 134 16.68 11.48 -15.02
CA ASN A 134 15.90 12.66 -15.39
C ASN A 134 14.50 12.30 -15.90
N ASP A 135 14.40 11.26 -16.75
CA ASP A 135 13.12 10.80 -17.29
C ASP A 135 12.22 10.19 -16.20
N MET A 136 12.81 9.42 -15.27
CA MET A 136 12.09 8.93 -14.08
C MET A 136 11.57 10.08 -13.20
N GLU A 137 12.37 11.13 -12.99
CA GLU A 137 11.96 12.31 -12.24
C GLU A 137 10.80 13.05 -12.93
N ARG A 138 10.93 13.31 -14.24
CA ARG A 138 9.88 13.97 -15.05
C ARG A 138 8.57 13.18 -15.03
N LEU A 139 8.64 11.86 -15.16
CA LEU A 139 7.48 10.99 -15.10
C LEU A 139 6.79 11.05 -13.72
N SER A 140 7.58 11.06 -12.64
CA SER A 140 7.08 11.15 -11.27
C SER A 140 6.41 12.49 -11.00
N LEU A 141 7.01 13.59 -11.46
CA LEU A 141 6.44 14.94 -11.36
C LEU A 141 5.16 15.07 -12.20
N GLY A 142 5.18 14.63 -13.45
CA GLY A 142 4.02 14.70 -14.35
C GLY A 142 2.82 13.91 -13.83
N LEU A 143 3.04 12.71 -13.25
CA LEU A 143 1.95 11.95 -12.65
C LEU A 143 1.38 12.64 -11.40
N ASN A 144 2.25 13.22 -10.56
CA ASN A 144 1.80 13.97 -9.40
C ASN A 144 0.98 15.20 -9.80
N GLU A 145 1.41 15.95 -10.82
CA GLU A 145 0.65 17.08 -11.37
C GLU A 145 -0.72 16.65 -11.89
N ALA A 146 -0.79 15.58 -12.70
CA ALA A 146 -2.05 15.03 -13.20
C ALA A 146 -2.98 14.57 -12.06
N SER A 147 -2.41 14.01 -10.99
CA SER A 147 -3.18 13.62 -9.80
C SER A 147 -3.73 14.85 -9.06
N VAL A 148 -2.91 15.89 -8.82
CA VAL A 148 -3.32 17.12 -8.13
C VAL A 148 -4.38 17.88 -8.91
N ASN A 149 -4.29 17.88 -10.24
CA ASN A 149 -5.28 18.50 -11.12
C ASN A 149 -6.60 17.71 -11.21
N GLY A 150 -6.71 16.58 -10.52
CA GLY A 150 -7.91 15.73 -10.54
C GLY A 150 -8.15 15.09 -11.90
N GLU A 151 -7.10 14.89 -12.72
CA GLU A 151 -7.21 14.24 -14.03
C GLU A 151 -7.27 12.71 -13.91
N ILE A 152 -6.80 12.17 -12.78
CA ILE A 152 -6.76 10.74 -12.47
C ILE A 152 -7.50 10.49 -11.16
N ALA A 153 -8.30 9.42 -11.09
CA ALA A 153 -8.97 9.04 -9.86
C ALA A 153 -7.95 8.76 -8.73
N GLU A 154 -8.06 9.46 -7.60
CA GLU A 154 -7.27 9.26 -6.38
C GLU A 154 -7.57 7.93 -5.64
N THR A 155 -8.04 6.89 -6.33
CA THR A 155 -8.32 5.60 -5.70
C THR A 155 -7.03 4.94 -5.21
N GLY A 156 -6.65 5.24 -3.96
CA GLY A 156 -5.67 4.53 -3.17
C GLY A 156 -4.19 4.83 -3.48
N ASN A 157 -3.88 5.84 -4.29
CA ASN A 157 -2.51 6.24 -4.63
C ASN A 157 -1.62 5.07 -5.11
N ARG A 158 -2.21 4.09 -5.82
CA ARG A 158 -1.54 2.85 -6.21
C ARG A 158 -0.40 3.11 -7.20
N PHE A 159 -0.69 3.85 -8.27
CA PHE A 159 0.28 4.09 -9.34
C PHE A 159 1.42 4.97 -8.87
N SER A 160 1.11 6.11 -8.25
CA SER A 160 2.18 6.99 -7.72
C SER A 160 3.01 6.26 -6.66
N ARG A 161 2.44 5.41 -5.79
CA ARG A 161 3.25 4.52 -4.94
C ARG A 161 4.21 3.64 -5.76
N THR A 162 3.72 2.92 -6.76
CA THR A 162 4.57 2.03 -7.56
C THR A 162 5.67 2.81 -8.28
N ILE A 163 5.33 3.96 -8.87
CA ILE A 163 6.29 4.81 -9.57
C ILE A 163 7.40 5.30 -8.63
N TRP A 164 7.01 5.84 -7.47
CA TRP A 164 7.98 6.27 -6.46
C TRP A 164 8.82 5.12 -5.90
N GLN A 165 8.25 3.91 -5.84
CA GLN A 165 8.96 2.72 -5.37
C GLN A 165 10.04 2.30 -6.38
N GLU A 166 9.68 2.18 -7.66
CA GLU A 166 10.57 1.73 -8.73
C GLU A 166 11.72 2.74 -8.97
N ALA A 167 11.41 4.04 -9.04
CA ALA A 167 12.44 5.08 -9.15
C ALA A 167 13.41 5.05 -7.96
N PHE A 168 12.88 4.87 -6.75
CA PHE A 168 13.71 4.82 -5.55
C PHE A 168 14.59 3.57 -5.49
N GLU A 169 14.05 2.42 -5.88
CA GLU A 169 14.80 1.16 -6.01
C GLU A 169 15.96 1.31 -6.99
N ALA A 170 15.71 1.82 -8.20
CA ALA A 170 16.74 2.02 -9.22
C ALA A 170 17.84 2.98 -8.75
N ASN A 171 17.48 4.15 -8.21
CA ASN A 171 18.47 5.13 -7.73
C ASN A 171 19.28 4.58 -6.54
N LEU A 172 18.67 3.76 -5.69
CA LEU A 172 19.38 3.11 -4.59
C LEU A 172 20.31 2.01 -5.09
N PHE A 173 19.87 1.22 -6.08
CA PHE A 173 20.68 0.20 -6.75
C PHE A 173 21.93 0.83 -7.36
N GLY A 174 21.79 1.87 -8.19
CA GLY A 174 22.91 2.51 -8.89
C GLY A 174 23.97 3.11 -7.94
N LYS A 175 23.57 3.48 -6.72
CA LYS A 175 24.50 3.96 -5.69
C LYS A 175 25.20 2.83 -4.94
N ILE A 176 24.53 1.69 -4.76
CA ILE A 176 25.02 0.57 -3.94
C ILE A 176 25.83 -0.42 -4.77
N TRP A 177 25.39 -0.73 -5.99
CA TRP A 177 25.99 -1.77 -6.82
C TRP A 177 27.49 -1.53 -7.06
N PRO A 178 27.96 -0.32 -7.42
CA PRO A 178 29.39 -0.04 -7.57
C PRO A 178 30.22 -0.35 -6.31
N VAL A 179 29.64 -0.23 -5.12
CA VAL A 179 30.29 -0.58 -3.85
C VAL A 179 30.42 -2.10 -3.71
N ILE A 180 29.39 -2.85 -4.09
CA ILE A 180 29.40 -4.32 -4.04
C ILE A 180 30.48 -4.86 -4.98
N VAL A 181 30.48 -4.43 -6.24
CA VAL A 181 31.47 -4.88 -7.23
C VAL A 181 32.87 -4.31 -7.00
N GLY A 182 33.02 -3.29 -6.14
CA GLY A 182 34.31 -2.73 -5.76
C GLY A 182 34.88 -1.68 -6.70
N ARG A 183 34.02 -1.06 -7.51
CA ARG A 183 34.39 0.11 -8.31
C ARG A 183 34.61 1.34 -7.42
N THR A 184 34.00 1.38 -6.24
CA THR A 184 34.19 2.42 -5.23
C THR A 184 34.11 1.85 -3.81
N ASP A 185 34.88 2.42 -2.89
CA ASP A 185 34.80 2.10 -1.45
C ASP A 185 33.83 3.03 -0.70
N GLN A 186 33.28 4.03 -1.39
CA GLN A 186 32.39 5.01 -0.76
C GLN A 186 30.99 4.43 -0.57
N VAL A 187 30.64 4.10 0.67
CA VAL A 187 29.27 3.72 1.02
C VAL A 187 28.36 4.94 0.92
N PRO A 188 27.33 4.93 0.04
CA PRO A 188 26.50 6.10 -0.19
C PRO A 188 25.65 6.44 1.03
N ALA A 189 25.46 7.74 1.26
CA ALA A 189 24.50 8.22 2.24
C ALA A 189 23.08 7.86 1.76
N VAL A 190 22.44 6.96 2.50
CA VAL A 190 21.10 6.50 2.19
C VAL A 190 20.06 7.54 2.63
N VAL A 191 19.19 7.94 1.71
CA VAL A 191 18.10 8.91 1.93
C VAL A 191 17.31 8.53 3.17
N SER A 192 17.12 9.50 4.07
CA SER A 192 16.25 9.30 5.24
C SER A 192 14.79 9.47 4.85
N TRP A 193 13.89 8.75 5.51
CA TRP A 193 12.44 8.89 5.33
C TRP A 193 11.98 10.36 5.34
N LYS A 194 12.58 11.20 6.19
CA LYS A 194 12.21 12.62 6.31
C LYS A 194 12.48 13.44 5.04
N ASN A 195 13.40 12.98 4.20
CA ASN A 195 13.82 13.68 2.98
C ASN A 195 13.31 12.98 1.72
N PHE A 196 12.49 11.93 1.86
CA PHE A 196 11.91 11.22 0.73
C PHE A 196 10.63 11.91 0.28
N GLN A 197 10.54 12.26 -1.00
CA GLN A 197 9.41 13.00 -1.56
C GLN A 197 8.18 12.13 -1.83
N GLY A 198 8.37 10.81 -1.97
CA GLY A 198 7.26 9.86 -2.15
C GLY A 198 6.59 9.45 -0.83
N ASN A 199 5.68 8.47 -0.90
CA ASN A 199 4.97 7.99 0.28
C ASN A 199 5.75 6.93 1.09
N THR A 200 5.34 6.68 2.34
CA THR A 200 6.04 5.77 3.27
C THR A 200 6.12 4.34 2.77
N GLN A 201 5.12 3.89 2.01
CA GLN A 201 5.14 2.54 1.45
C GLN A 201 6.18 2.43 0.35
N ALA A 202 6.25 3.39 -0.57
CA ALA A 202 7.22 3.42 -1.65
C ALA A 202 8.67 3.40 -1.11
N TYR A 203 8.94 4.21 -0.09
CA TYR A 203 10.23 4.21 0.61
C TYR A 203 10.57 2.84 1.22
N LEU A 204 9.68 2.29 2.05
CA LEU A 204 9.93 1.02 2.73
C LEU A 204 10.05 -0.15 1.74
N TYR A 205 9.25 -0.16 0.68
CA TYR A 205 9.26 -1.23 -0.31
C TYR A 205 10.47 -1.14 -1.23
N GLY A 206 10.88 0.07 -1.67
CA GLY A 206 12.05 0.22 -2.52
C GLY A 206 13.34 -0.27 -1.84
N PHE A 207 13.50 -0.07 -0.52
CA PHE A 207 14.61 -0.69 0.22
C PHE A 207 14.55 -2.22 0.28
N LEU A 208 13.36 -2.81 0.31
CA LEU A 208 13.23 -4.27 0.39
C LEU A 208 13.44 -4.91 -0.98
N ASP A 209 12.96 -4.24 -2.03
CA ASP A 209 13.07 -4.72 -3.40
C ASP A 209 14.53 -4.64 -3.89
N VAL A 210 15.26 -3.56 -3.56
CA VAL A 210 16.70 -3.46 -3.88
C VAL A 210 17.52 -4.62 -3.31
N VAL A 211 17.19 -5.15 -2.13
CA VAL A 211 17.91 -6.30 -1.56
C VAL A 211 17.78 -7.53 -2.45
N SER A 212 16.59 -7.73 -3.02
CA SER A 212 16.34 -8.86 -3.91
C SER A 212 17.00 -8.64 -5.27
N GLU A 213 16.99 -7.40 -5.78
CA GLU A 213 17.61 -7.07 -7.06
C GLU A 213 19.14 -7.21 -7.02
N LEU A 214 19.78 -6.68 -5.96
CA LEU A 214 21.22 -6.84 -5.74
C LEU A 214 21.64 -8.32 -5.66
N ALA A 215 20.76 -9.20 -5.17
CA ALA A 215 21.03 -10.63 -5.11
C ALA A 215 20.98 -11.30 -6.50
N LYS A 216 20.03 -10.89 -7.36
CA LYS A 216 19.99 -11.38 -8.75
C LYS A 216 21.22 -10.91 -9.52
N SER A 217 21.57 -9.63 -9.39
CA SER A 217 22.75 -9.06 -10.01
C SER A 217 24.04 -9.72 -9.52
N LEU A 218 24.09 -10.11 -8.24
CA LEU A 218 25.19 -10.91 -7.70
C LEU A 218 25.32 -12.26 -8.41
N ASP A 219 24.22 -12.98 -8.61
CA ASP A 219 24.23 -14.26 -9.31
C ASP A 219 24.72 -14.11 -10.77
N GLU A 220 24.33 -13.02 -11.44
CA GLU A 220 24.81 -12.69 -12.80
C GLU A 220 26.31 -12.36 -12.83
N GLU A 221 26.78 -11.54 -11.89
CA GLU A 221 28.20 -11.17 -11.79
C GLU A 221 29.09 -12.40 -11.54
N LEU A 222 28.61 -13.37 -10.75
CA LEU A 222 29.30 -14.62 -10.46
C LEU A 222 29.47 -15.52 -11.69
N LEU A 223 28.74 -15.28 -12.79
CA LEU A 223 28.86 -16.02 -14.04
C LEU A 223 29.88 -15.40 -15.01
N GLN A 224 30.50 -14.27 -14.66
CA GLN A 224 31.51 -13.64 -15.52
C GLN A 224 32.80 -14.46 -15.61
N ASN A 225 33.42 -14.44 -16.80
CA ASN A 225 34.57 -15.29 -17.12
C ASN A 225 35.86 -14.93 -16.36
N ASP A 226 35.98 -13.73 -15.79
CA ASP A 226 37.15 -13.25 -15.06
C ASP A 226 36.99 -13.35 -13.52
N MET A 227 35.99 -14.12 -13.07
CA MET A 227 35.69 -14.33 -11.65
C MET A 227 36.74 -15.22 -10.98
N THR A 228 37.47 -14.64 -10.02
CA THR A 228 38.41 -15.36 -9.15
C THR A 228 37.75 -15.66 -7.80
N ILE A 229 38.25 -16.67 -7.08
CA ILE A 229 37.78 -17.04 -5.74
C ILE A 229 37.79 -15.84 -4.78
N GLU A 230 38.84 -15.02 -4.81
CA GLU A 230 38.98 -13.85 -3.95
C GLU A 230 37.93 -12.78 -4.25
N LYS A 231 37.76 -12.41 -5.53
CA LYS A 231 36.71 -11.48 -5.99
C LYS A 231 35.32 -11.96 -5.60
N GLU A 232 35.05 -13.24 -5.81
CA GLU A 232 33.79 -13.89 -5.47
C GLU A 232 33.47 -13.75 -3.98
N PHE A 233 34.40 -14.10 -3.09
CA PHE A 233 34.17 -13.99 -1.65
C PHE A 233 34.00 -12.55 -1.20
N GLU A 234 34.70 -11.61 -1.82
CA GLU A 234 34.57 -10.19 -1.52
C GLU A 234 33.21 -9.63 -1.98
N LEU A 235 32.72 -10.04 -3.15
CA LEU A 235 31.36 -9.75 -3.64
C LEU A 235 30.30 -10.22 -2.64
N PHE A 236 30.36 -11.49 -2.24
CA PHE A 236 29.46 -12.04 -1.21
C PHE A 236 29.53 -11.25 0.09
N ARG A 237 30.73 -10.93 0.56
CA ARG A 237 30.95 -10.21 1.82
C ARG A 237 30.31 -8.82 1.76
N ARG A 238 30.54 -8.06 0.70
CA ARG A 238 30.01 -6.70 0.52
C ARG A 238 28.49 -6.70 0.40
N TYR A 239 27.92 -7.60 -0.42
CA TYR A 239 26.48 -7.77 -0.50
C TYR A 239 25.86 -8.08 0.87
N LEU A 240 26.40 -9.07 1.60
CA LEU A 240 25.85 -9.48 2.89
C LEU A 240 25.90 -8.37 3.93
N VAL A 241 26.97 -7.57 3.96
CA VAL A 241 27.10 -6.42 4.86
C VAL A 241 26.04 -5.36 4.53
N ILE A 242 25.92 -4.98 3.26
CA ILE A 242 24.99 -3.93 2.83
C ILE A 242 23.53 -4.37 3.01
N ALA A 243 23.16 -5.57 2.56
CA ALA A 243 21.81 -6.09 2.69
C ALA A 243 21.38 -6.26 4.17
N SER A 244 22.30 -6.72 5.03
CA SER A 244 22.04 -6.79 6.47
C SER A 244 21.88 -5.39 7.10
N SER A 245 22.64 -4.40 6.63
CA SER A 245 22.52 -3.02 7.08
C SER A 245 21.17 -2.40 6.70
N ILE A 246 20.73 -2.61 5.46
CA ILE A 246 19.41 -2.16 4.98
C ILE A 246 18.29 -2.75 5.84
N THR A 247 18.29 -4.07 6.02
CA THR A 247 17.23 -4.75 6.80
C THR A 247 17.24 -4.34 8.27
N LEU A 248 18.42 -4.14 8.88
CA LEU A 248 18.55 -3.62 10.24
C LEU A 248 17.97 -2.20 10.35
N ARG A 249 18.31 -1.31 9.41
CA ARG A 249 17.77 0.06 9.38
C ARG A 249 16.26 0.07 9.25
N LEU A 250 15.70 -0.71 8.32
CA LEU A 250 14.25 -0.84 8.17
C LEU A 250 13.58 -1.39 9.44
N SER A 251 14.24 -2.27 10.18
CA SER A 251 13.72 -2.77 11.46
C SER A 251 13.59 -1.66 12.51
N HIS A 252 14.47 -0.65 12.48
CA HIS A 252 14.39 0.53 13.34
C HIS A 252 13.32 1.52 12.86
N GLU A 253 13.11 1.61 11.55
CA GLU A 253 12.14 2.51 10.92
C GLU A 253 10.71 1.93 10.84
N ARG A 254 10.49 0.69 11.32
CA ARG A 254 9.15 0.03 11.31
C ARG A 254 8.05 0.78 12.07
N HIS A 255 8.43 1.71 12.95
CA HIS A 255 7.53 2.51 13.78
C HIS A 255 7.26 3.92 13.22
N VAL A 256 7.67 4.21 11.99
CA VAL A 256 7.46 5.54 11.37
C VAL A 256 5.96 5.92 11.39
N PRO A 257 5.59 7.11 11.92
CA PRO A 257 4.20 7.49 12.19
C PRO A 257 3.25 7.38 10.98
N GLY A 258 3.70 7.75 9.77
CA GLY A 258 2.87 7.66 8.55
C GLY A 258 2.49 6.22 8.17
N TYR A 259 3.32 5.25 8.54
CA TYR A 259 3.06 3.84 8.34
C TYR A 259 2.13 3.26 9.43
N VAL A 260 2.27 3.73 10.67
CA VAL A 260 1.40 3.33 11.80
C VAL A 260 -0.02 3.89 11.65
N ILE A 261 -0.15 5.15 11.22
CA ILE A 261 -1.46 5.85 11.11
C ILE A 261 -2.28 5.36 9.89
N SER A 262 -1.62 4.91 8.82
CA SER A 262 -2.29 4.51 7.56
C SER A 262 -2.50 2.99 7.40
N ASN A 263 -2.20 2.20 8.45
CA ASN A 263 -2.21 0.73 8.39
C ASN A 263 -3.60 0.15 8.67
N GLY A 264 -4.31 -0.20 7.59
CA GLY A 264 -5.18 -1.38 7.63
C GLY A 264 -4.31 -2.65 7.72
N TYR A 265 -4.75 -3.66 8.47
CA TYR A 265 -4.05 -4.94 8.68
C TYR A 265 -3.37 -5.52 7.42
N GLY A 266 -3.97 -5.39 6.25
CA GLY A 266 -3.41 -5.87 4.98
C GLY A 266 -2.08 -5.22 4.55
N ARG A 267 -1.88 -3.93 4.83
CA ARG A 267 -0.64 -3.20 4.47
C ARG A 267 0.54 -3.63 5.33
N TRP A 268 0.30 -3.88 6.61
CA TRP A 268 1.28 -4.47 7.54
C TRP A 268 1.70 -5.88 7.12
N MET A 269 0.74 -6.72 6.72
CA MET A 269 1.02 -8.07 6.25
C MET A 269 1.84 -8.08 4.97
N ALA A 270 1.56 -7.19 4.01
CA ALA A 270 2.31 -7.07 2.77
C ALA A 270 3.78 -6.67 3.02
N TYR A 271 4.03 -5.67 3.87
CA TYR A 271 5.39 -5.30 4.27
C TYR A 271 6.11 -6.44 4.98
N SER A 272 5.46 -7.07 5.97
CA SER A 272 6.05 -8.19 6.72
C SER A 272 6.42 -9.36 5.79
N SER A 273 5.61 -9.59 4.76
CA SER A 273 5.91 -10.58 3.71
C SER A 273 7.16 -10.19 2.91
N LYS A 274 7.24 -8.95 2.40
CA LYS A 274 8.43 -8.46 1.67
C LYS A 274 9.69 -8.51 2.54
N LEU A 275 9.59 -8.12 3.81
CA LEU A 275 10.68 -8.18 4.77
C LEU A 275 11.16 -9.62 4.99
N ARG A 276 10.23 -10.57 5.11
CA ARG A 276 10.57 -12.00 5.19
C ARG A 276 11.28 -12.49 3.93
N THR A 277 10.82 -12.07 2.74
CA THR A 277 11.49 -12.38 1.48
C THR A 277 12.92 -11.85 1.47
N ALA A 278 13.15 -10.59 1.83
CA ALA A 278 14.49 -10.01 1.91
C ALA A 278 15.40 -10.78 2.89
N TYR A 279 14.91 -11.15 4.07
CA TYR A 279 15.65 -12.02 5.00
C TYR A 279 15.97 -13.40 4.40
N GLY A 280 15.02 -13.98 3.66
CA GLY A 280 15.20 -15.24 2.94
C GLY A 280 16.31 -15.15 1.89
N THR A 281 16.32 -14.08 1.09
CA THR A 281 17.35 -13.81 0.09
C THR A 281 18.74 -13.67 0.73
N ILE A 282 18.85 -12.92 1.82
CA ILE A 282 20.12 -12.79 2.57
C ILE A 282 20.57 -14.14 3.12
N ALA A 283 19.65 -14.94 3.66
CA ALA A 283 19.96 -16.25 4.20
C ALA A 283 20.43 -17.23 3.11
N HIS A 284 19.84 -17.18 1.92
CA HIS A 284 20.24 -17.96 0.75
C HIS A 284 21.68 -17.63 0.35
N VAL A 285 21.97 -16.36 0.08
CA VAL A 285 23.32 -15.91 -0.30
C VAL A 285 24.36 -16.25 0.78
N ARG A 286 24.00 -16.14 2.06
CA ARG A 286 24.87 -16.53 3.18
C ARG A 286 25.16 -18.04 3.21
N ARG A 287 24.18 -18.86 2.86
CA ARG A 287 24.35 -20.32 2.77
C ARG A 287 25.35 -20.65 1.66
N ASP A 288 25.21 -20.03 0.50
CA ASP A 288 26.10 -20.24 -0.64
C ASP A 288 27.53 -19.82 -0.31
N TYR A 289 27.70 -18.63 0.25
CA TYR A 289 29.00 -18.16 0.77
C TYR A 289 29.67 -19.19 1.70
N ASN A 290 28.93 -19.73 2.66
CA ASN A 290 29.46 -20.71 3.62
C ASN A 290 29.81 -22.05 2.97
N LEU A 291 28.99 -22.51 2.00
CA LEU A 291 29.26 -23.73 1.25
C LEU A 291 30.54 -23.59 0.45
N ARG A 292 30.68 -22.51 -0.33
CA ARG A 292 31.86 -22.25 -1.16
C ARG A 292 33.12 -22.12 -0.31
N ARG A 293 33.04 -21.44 0.84
CA ARG A 293 34.14 -21.35 1.82
C ARG A 293 34.53 -22.70 2.41
N SER A 294 33.58 -23.60 2.60
CA SER A 294 33.86 -24.96 3.06
C SER A 294 34.63 -25.77 2.01
N VAL A 295 34.21 -25.66 0.74
CA VAL A 295 34.86 -26.34 -0.40
C VAL A 295 36.29 -25.82 -0.58
N GLU A 296 36.50 -24.50 -0.56
CA GLU A 296 37.83 -23.90 -0.66
C GLU A 296 38.79 -24.43 0.41
N LYS A 297 38.35 -24.48 1.68
CA LYS A 297 39.15 -25.05 2.78
C LYS A 297 39.49 -26.52 2.57
N MET A 298 38.59 -27.32 2.00
CA MET A 298 38.85 -28.72 1.69
C MET A 298 39.92 -28.87 0.62
N ILE A 299 39.84 -28.07 -0.46
CA ILE A 299 40.82 -28.07 -1.55
C ILE A 299 42.20 -27.65 -1.02
N GLN A 300 42.27 -26.55 -0.27
CA GLN A 300 43.53 -26.07 0.33
C GLN A 300 44.18 -27.13 1.21
N ARG A 301 43.40 -27.82 2.06
CA ARG A 301 43.89 -28.92 2.90
C ARG A 301 44.42 -30.09 2.05
N ALA A 302 43.69 -30.49 1.02
CA ALA A 302 44.08 -31.58 0.13
C ALA A 302 45.38 -31.27 -0.64
N VAL A 303 45.60 -30.02 -1.03
CA VAL A 303 46.84 -29.56 -1.67
C VAL A 303 48.00 -29.50 -0.67
N SER A 304 47.76 -29.02 0.55
CA SER A 304 48.81 -28.90 1.59
C SER A 304 49.31 -30.23 2.17
N LEU A 305 48.57 -31.32 1.97
CA LEU A 305 48.92 -32.67 2.42
C LEU A 305 49.71 -33.47 1.38
N ARG A 306 50.00 -32.88 0.21
CA ARG A 306 50.89 -33.43 -0.82
C ARG A 306 52.25 -32.76 -0.76
#